data_AF-I3Z6S9-F1
#
_entry.id   AF-I3Z6S9-F1
#
_cell.length_a   1.000
_cell.length_b   1.000
_cell.length_c   1.000
_cell.angle_alpha   90.00
_cell.angle_beta   90.00
_cell.angle_gamma   90.00
#
_symmetry.space_group_name_H-M   'P 1'
#
loop_
_entity.id
_entity.type
_entity.pdbx_description
1 polymer ?
#
loop_
_entity_poly.entity_id
_entity_poly.type
_entity_poly.pdbx_seq_one_letter_code
_entity_poly.pdbx_strand_id
1 'polypeptide(L)'
;MLSQLVDLNLLKCSQVIDAVYGNELDNSIKNFINLKRKPFLPTKFNRPLTAGEIGCSMSHQAIYKRMKSNDICLIIEDDVVISRDLIDFIDLIEKLPSSWELVLLGHQVARVRGARISVWGRKRLGKFTIGKPVEMAFGCYGYLINYKGARKLINAAKKMDAPIDHYTGVSDFVNLYAIKHPIIHFSKELTVYSNIAVERELVSAQATKALENKAFSKFKEFVKSSFFYHPIRFLIRLVRWCTGNLRTLKIIRSYR
;
A
#
# COMPACT_ATOMS: atom_id res chain seq x y z
N MET A 1 -3.23 22.66 4.48
CA MET A 1 -4.21 22.05 3.58
C MET A 1 -5.50 22.86 3.44
N LEU A 2 -6.27 23.12 4.51
CA LEU A 2 -7.59 23.77 4.40
C LEU A 2 -7.55 25.11 3.64
N SER A 3 -6.54 25.96 3.90
CA SER A 3 -6.32 27.20 3.14
C SER A 3 -6.12 26.97 1.64
N GLN A 4 -5.37 25.93 1.24
CA GLN A 4 -5.19 25.58 -0.18
C GLN A 4 -6.51 25.14 -0.83
N LEU A 5 -7.36 24.41 -0.11
CA LEU A 5 -8.67 24.01 -0.61
C LEU A 5 -9.65 25.20 -0.73
N VAL A 6 -9.52 26.21 0.16
CA VAL A 6 -10.23 27.50 0.04
C VAL A 6 -9.77 28.23 -1.22
N ASP A 7 -8.45 28.39 -1.39
CA ASP A 7 -7.85 29.14 -2.49
C ASP A 7 -8.21 28.52 -3.86
N LEU A 8 -8.31 27.19 -3.91
CA LEU A 8 -8.70 26.44 -5.11
C LEU A 8 -10.23 26.30 -5.26
N ASN A 9 -11.01 26.90 -4.36
CA ASN A 9 -12.48 26.83 -4.33
C ASN A 9 -13.03 25.38 -4.31
N LEU A 10 -12.23 24.42 -3.83
CA LEU A 10 -12.57 23.00 -3.75
C LEU A 10 -13.44 22.67 -2.55
N LEU A 11 -13.37 23.49 -1.48
CA LEU A 11 -14.13 23.24 -0.25
C LEU A 11 -15.64 23.17 -0.47
N LYS A 12 -16.18 23.97 -1.42
CA LYS A 12 -17.61 24.01 -1.76
C LYS A 12 -18.15 22.69 -2.32
N CYS A 13 -17.27 21.86 -2.87
CA CYS A 13 -17.61 20.58 -3.47
C CYS A 13 -16.92 19.40 -2.74
N SER A 14 -16.38 19.65 -1.55
CA SER A 14 -15.63 18.66 -0.78
C SER A 14 -16.43 18.18 0.43
N GLN A 15 -16.20 16.92 0.80
CA GLN A 15 -16.61 16.38 2.09
C GLN A 15 -15.35 16.04 2.87
N VAL A 16 -15.23 16.59 4.08
CA VAL A 16 -14.22 16.14 5.04
C VAL A 16 -14.75 14.89 5.72
N ILE A 17 -13.96 13.82 5.70
CA ILE A 17 -14.30 12.53 6.31
C ILE A 17 -13.21 12.22 7.31
N ASP A 18 -13.58 12.04 8.57
CA ASP A 18 -12.63 11.66 9.60
C ASP A 18 -11.98 10.32 9.28
N ALA A 19 -10.66 10.32 9.33
CA ALA A 19 -9.88 9.10 9.17
C ALA A 19 -10.07 8.19 10.39
N VAL A 20 -10.05 6.89 10.15
CA VAL A 20 -9.98 5.89 11.21
C VAL A 20 -8.58 5.91 11.80
N TYR A 21 -8.46 6.40 13.04
CA TYR A 21 -7.17 6.40 13.74
C TYR A 21 -6.83 4.97 14.18
N GLY A 22 -5.89 4.35 13.46
CA GLY A 22 -5.58 2.93 13.61
C GLY A 22 -5.12 2.51 15.01
N ASN A 23 -4.49 3.42 15.76
CA ASN A 23 -4.01 3.14 17.12
C ASN A 23 -5.15 2.99 18.13
N GLU A 24 -6.29 3.65 17.88
CA GLU A 24 -7.50 3.53 18.70
C GLU A 24 -8.34 2.29 18.37
N LEU A 25 -8.01 1.55 17.29
CA LEU A 25 -8.69 0.30 17.00
C LEU A 25 -8.38 -0.75 18.07
N ASP A 26 -9.42 -1.52 18.42
CA ASP A 26 -9.28 -2.62 19.36
C ASP A 26 -8.23 -3.64 18.87
N ASN A 27 -7.45 -4.16 19.82
CA ASN A 27 -6.38 -5.11 19.52
C ASN A 27 -6.91 -6.42 18.92
N SER A 28 -8.12 -6.85 19.26
CA SER A 28 -8.71 -8.06 18.66
C SER A 28 -8.95 -7.88 17.15
N ILE A 29 -9.35 -6.69 16.70
CA ILE A 29 -9.55 -6.37 15.28
C ILE A 29 -8.22 -6.41 14.54
N LYS A 30 -7.21 -5.70 15.07
CA LYS A 30 -5.86 -5.65 14.47
C LYS A 30 -5.23 -7.05 14.38
N ASN A 31 -5.40 -7.85 15.43
CA ASN A 31 -4.94 -9.23 15.46
C ASN A 31 -5.71 -10.11 14.47
N PHE A 32 -7.03 -9.99 14.41
CA PHE A 32 -7.85 -10.77 13.48
C PHE A 32 -7.44 -10.54 12.01
N ILE A 33 -7.25 -9.28 11.63
CA ILE A 33 -6.79 -8.90 10.28
C ILE A 33 -5.43 -9.55 10.00
N ASN A 34 -4.46 -9.34 10.89
CA ASN A 34 -3.10 -9.86 10.71
C ASN A 34 -3.02 -11.40 10.73
N LEU A 35 -3.88 -12.08 11.49
CA LEU A 35 -3.95 -13.55 11.55
C LEU A 35 -4.52 -14.17 10.27
N LYS A 36 -5.45 -13.49 9.60
CA LYS A 36 -6.09 -13.98 8.37
C LYS A 36 -5.32 -13.60 7.10
N ARG A 37 -4.31 -12.74 7.23
CA ARG A 37 -3.50 -12.23 6.14
C ARG A 37 -2.75 -13.33 5.38
N LYS A 38 -2.67 -13.18 4.06
CA LYS A 38 -1.82 -13.97 3.18
C LYS A 38 -0.69 -13.12 2.59
N PRO A 39 0.40 -13.74 2.10
CA PRO A 39 1.39 -13.02 1.31
C PRO A 39 0.72 -12.37 0.09
N PHE A 40 0.92 -11.07 -0.07
CA PHE A 40 0.35 -10.32 -1.16
C PHE A 40 1.26 -10.39 -2.38
N LEU A 41 0.87 -11.21 -3.35
CA LEU A 41 1.72 -11.61 -4.46
C LEU A 41 2.15 -10.46 -5.39
N PRO A 42 1.29 -9.49 -5.77
CA PRO A 42 1.66 -8.45 -6.75
C PRO A 42 2.93 -7.67 -6.37
N THR A 43 3.14 -7.47 -5.06
CA THR A 43 4.26 -6.68 -4.53
C THR A 43 5.16 -7.51 -3.61
N LYS A 44 4.89 -8.83 -3.47
CA LYS A 44 5.51 -9.74 -2.50
C LYS A 44 5.46 -9.24 -1.05
N PHE A 45 4.45 -8.43 -0.71
CA PHE A 45 4.31 -7.90 0.64
C PHE A 45 3.94 -9.02 1.60
N ASN A 46 4.71 -9.16 2.68
CA ASN A 46 4.56 -10.32 3.58
C ASN A 46 4.69 -10.02 5.07
N ARG A 47 4.75 -8.74 5.49
CA ARG A 47 4.80 -8.40 6.92
C ARG A 47 3.41 -8.11 7.50
N PRO A 48 3.21 -8.23 8.83
CA PRO A 48 2.01 -7.71 9.46
C PRO A 48 1.76 -6.24 9.09
N LEU A 49 0.49 -5.86 8.98
CA LEU A 49 0.09 -4.47 8.86
C LEU A 49 0.26 -3.76 10.19
N THR A 50 0.78 -2.54 10.11
CA THR A 50 0.77 -1.59 11.23
C THR A 50 -0.64 -1.14 11.55
N ALA A 51 -0.83 -0.57 12.74
CA ALA A 51 -2.11 0.01 13.13
C ALA A 51 -2.49 1.15 12.17
N GLY A 52 -1.54 2.05 11.85
CA GLY A 52 -1.74 3.13 10.89
C GLY A 52 -2.17 2.63 9.49
N GLU A 53 -1.58 1.55 8.99
CA GLU A 53 -1.97 0.98 7.68
C GLU A 53 -3.38 0.37 7.66
N ILE A 54 -3.80 -0.25 8.78
CA ILE A 54 -5.16 -0.74 8.93
C ILE A 54 -6.14 0.45 8.96
N GLY A 55 -5.86 1.47 9.77
CA GLY A 55 -6.66 2.69 9.84
C GLY A 55 -6.79 3.40 8.50
N CYS A 56 -5.67 3.58 7.79
CA CYS A 56 -5.64 4.12 6.43
C CYS A 56 -6.54 3.29 5.50
N SER A 57 -6.36 1.97 5.44
CA SER A 57 -7.20 1.10 4.60
C SER A 57 -8.69 1.18 4.94
N MET A 58 -9.05 1.24 6.22
CA MET A 58 -10.45 1.37 6.65
C MET A 58 -11.04 2.73 6.24
N SER A 59 -10.25 3.80 6.30
CA SER A 59 -10.64 5.15 5.89
C SER A 59 -10.99 5.21 4.41
N HIS A 60 -10.09 4.75 3.53
CA HIS A 60 -10.36 4.71 2.09
C HIS A 60 -11.58 3.82 1.75
N GLN A 61 -11.70 2.65 2.39
CA GLN A 61 -12.86 1.78 2.20
C GLN A 61 -14.17 2.44 2.64
N ALA A 62 -14.15 3.24 3.71
CA ALA A 62 -15.32 3.98 4.18
C ALA A 62 -15.75 5.04 3.14
N ILE A 63 -14.79 5.70 2.47
CA ILE A 63 -15.08 6.61 1.36
C ILE A 63 -15.69 5.85 0.19
N TYR A 64 -15.04 4.75 -0.24
CA TYR A 64 -15.52 3.93 -1.36
C TYR A 64 -16.95 3.43 -1.17
N LYS A 65 -17.32 3.05 0.05
CA LYS A 65 -18.68 2.57 0.37
C LYS A 65 -19.75 3.66 0.21
N ARG A 66 -19.40 4.94 0.40
CA ARG A 66 -20.32 6.08 0.25
C ARG A 66 -20.58 6.48 -1.19
N MET A 67 -19.67 6.14 -2.11
CA MET A 67 -19.82 6.45 -3.53
C MET A 67 -21.05 5.79 -4.16
N LYS A 68 -21.74 6.53 -5.02
CA LYS A 68 -22.88 6.15 -5.86
C LYS A 68 -22.44 5.95 -7.33
N SER A 69 -23.31 5.35 -8.14
CA SER A 69 -22.96 4.81 -9.48
C SER A 69 -22.30 5.80 -10.44
N ASN A 70 -22.63 7.10 -10.34
CA ASN A 70 -22.13 8.14 -11.22
C ASN A 70 -21.03 9.00 -10.58
N ASP A 71 -20.59 8.64 -9.38
CA ASP A 71 -19.63 9.46 -8.63
C ASP A 71 -18.21 9.30 -9.21
N ILE A 72 -17.56 10.45 -9.34
CA ILE A 72 -16.10 10.59 -9.47
C ILE A 72 -15.63 11.33 -8.23
N CYS A 73 -14.74 10.72 -7.46
CA CYS A 73 -14.20 11.31 -6.25
C CYS A 73 -12.71 11.60 -6.40
N LEU A 74 -12.32 12.80 -6.01
CA LEU A 74 -10.95 13.17 -5.71
C LEU A 74 -10.72 12.92 -4.22
N ILE A 75 -9.83 11.99 -3.89
CA ILE A 75 -9.46 11.64 -2.52
C ILE A 75 -8.07 12.17 -2.25
N ILE A 76 -7.92 12.94 -1.16
CA ILE A 76 -6.69 13.61 -0.77
C ILE A 76 -6.50 13.43 0.75
N GLU A 77 -5.29 13.09 1.18
CA GLU A 77 -4.89 13.03 2.60
C GLU A 77 -4.56 14.43 3.16
N ASP A 78 -4.54 14.58 4.49
CA ASP A 78 -4.42 15.88 5.15
C ASP A 78 -3.01 16.48 5.15
N ASP A 79 -2.00 15.65 4.89
CA ASP A 79 -0.57 15.94 5.01
C ASP A 79 0.11 16.34 3.68
N VAL A 80 -0.69 16.69 2.67
CA VAL A 80 -0.22 16.97 1.31
C VAL A 80 -0.12 18.46 0.99
N VAL A 81 0.68 18.74 -0.04
CA VAL A 81 0.78 20.01 -0.76
C VAL A 81 0.16 19.83 -2.13
N ILE A 82 -0.83 20.67 -2.44
CA ILE A 82 -1.58 20.63 -3.69
C ILE A 82 -1.03 21.68 -4.66
N SER A 83 -0.68 21.26 -5.88
CA SER A 83 -0.34 22.19 -6.97
C SER A 83 -1.60 22.88 -7.51
N ARG A 84 -1.47 24.14 -7.94
CA ARG A 84 -2.55 24.87 -8.65
C ARG A 84 -2.99 24.16 -9.93
N ASP A 85 -2.09 23.37 -10.51
CA ASP A 85 -2.35 22.50 -11.66
C ASP A 85 -3.45 21.45 -11.43
N LEU A 86 -3.85 21.20 -10.17
CA LEU A 86 -4.94 20.28 -9.87
C LEU A 86 -6.25 20.72 -10.52
N ILE A 87 -6.58 22.03 -10.53
CA ILE A 87 -7.81 22.53 -11.13
C ILE A 87 -7.78 22.32 -12.65
N ASP A 88 -6.67 22.71 -13.29
CA ASP A 88 -6.47 22.46 -14.73
C ASP A 88 -6.62 20.97 -15.08
N PHE A 89 -6.22 20.06 -14.17
CA PHE A 89 -6.37 18.63 -14.39
C PHE A 89 -7.83 18.18 -14.23
N ILE A 90 -8.54 18.68 -13.22
CA ILE A 90 -9.94 18.37 -12.95
C ILE A 90 -10.82 18.78 -14.14
N ASP A 91 -10.56 19.94 -14.75
CA ASP A 91 -11.27 20.42 -15.94
C ASP A 91 -11.06 19.51 -17.18
N LEU A 92 -10.11 18.57 -17.11
CA LEU A 92 -9.80 17.62 -18.17
C LEU A 92 -10.28 16.19 -17.84
N ILE A 93 -11.03 15.97 -16.75
CA ILE A 93 -11.52 14.63 -16.34
C ILE A 93 -12.33 13.95 -17.45
N GLU A 94 -13.17 14.69 -18.18
CA GLU A 94 -13.97 14.12 -19.29
C GLU A 94 -13.10 13.60 -20.43
N LYS A 95 -11.85 14.10 -20.55
CA LYS A 95 -10.88 13.65 -21.54
C LYS A 95 -10.09 12.42 -21.08
N LEU A 96 -10.33 11.88 -19.88
CA LEU A 96 -9.69 10.63 -19.44
C LEU A 96 -10.06 9.46 -20.36
N PRO A 97 -9.23 8.40 -20.45
CA PRO A 97 -9.56 7.20 -21.23
C PRO A 97 -10.84 6.57 -20.71
N SER A 98 -11.85 6.30 -21.54
CA SER A 98 -13.18 5.82 -21.09
C SER A 98 -13.18 4.61 -20.14
N SER A 99 -12.13 3.80 -20.17
CA SER A 99 -11.96 2.63 -19.31
C SER A 99 -11.32 2.94 -17.96
N TRP A 100 -10.88 4.17 -17.69
CA TRP A 100 -10.19 4.55 -16.46
C TRP A 100 -11.02 4.20 -15.22
N GLU A 101 -10.34 3.78 -14.14
CA GLU A 101 -11.01 3.45 -12.87
C GLU A 101 -10.34 4.15 -11.69
N LEU A 102 -9.02 4.34 -11.75
CA LEU A 102 -8.23 5.09 -10.77
C LEU A 102 -7.13 5.88 -11.48
N VAL A 103 -6.92 7.15 -11.10
CA VAL A 103 -5.83 7.98 -11.59
C VAL A 103 -5.03 8.53 -10.40
N LEU A 104 -3.79 8.06 -10.23
CA LEU A 104 -2.88 8.60 -9.22
C LEU A 104 -2.41 10.00 -9.62
N LEU A 105 -2.66 10.99 -8.76
CA LEU A 105 -2.25 12.39 -8.93
C LEU A 105 -1.08 12.76 -8.01
N GLY A 106 -0.97 12.07 -6.89
CA GLY A 106 0.17 12.00 -6.00
C GLY A 106 0.66 10.56 -5.91
N HIS A 107 1.93 10.34 -6.18
CA HIS A 107 2.59 9.05 -6.00
C HIS A 107 4.10 9.23 -5.84
N GLN A 108 4.76 8.19 -5.37
CA GLN A 108 6.20 8.09 -5.26
C GLN A 108 6.67 6.78 -5.88
N VAL A 109 7.81 6.87 -6.54
CA VAL A 109 8.46 5.71 -7.14
C VAL A 109 9.93 5.74 -6.79
N ALA A 110 10.45 4.60 -6.33
CA ALA A 110 11.70 4.51 -5.57
C ALA A 110 12.95 5.09 -6.27
N ARG A 111 12.92 5.27 -7.60
CA ARG A 111 14.11 5.63 -8.39
C ARG A 111 13.94 6.82 -9.34
N VAL A 112 12.74 7.42 -9.45
CA VAL A 112 12.47 8.48 -10.43
C VAL A 112 11.57 9.56 -9.83
N ARG A 113 11.82 10.83 -10.20
CA ARG A 113 10.88 11.93 -9.96
C ARG A 113 9.66 11.81 -10.89
N GLY A 114 8.73 10.94 -10.50
CA GLY A 114 7.49 10.69 -11.22
C GLY A 114 7.32 9.23 -11.66
N ALA A 115 6.15 8.92 -12.21
CA ALA A 115 5.78 7.56 -12.56
C ALA A 115 6.45 7.20 -13.88
N ARG A 116 7.12 6.04 -13.91
CA ARG A 116 7.43 5.40 -15.18
C ARG A 116 6.13 4.88 -15.76
N ILE A 117 5.65 5.56 -16.80
CA ILE A 117 4.44 5.18 -17.52
C ILE A 117 4.76 4.52 -18.85
N SER A 118 3.96 3.51 -19.19
CA SER A 118 4.02 2.81 -20.46
C SER A 118 3.92 3.78 -21.62
N VAL A 119 4.55 3.42 -22.74
CA VAL A 119 4.36 4.10 -24.02
C VAL A 119 2.96 3.77 -24.55
N TRP A 120 2.52 2.53 -24.36
CA TRP A 120 1.19 2.04 -24.74
C TRP A 120 0.14 2.51 -23.74
N GLY A 121 -0.96 3.08 -24.25
CA GLY A 121 -2.02 3.64 -23.42
C GLY A 121 -1.65 4.97 -22.74
N ARG A 122 -0.55 5.61 -23.16
CA ARG A 122 -0.23 6.98 -22.76
C ARG A 122 -1.23 7.95 -23.39
N LYS A 123 -1.69 8.94 -22.63
CA LYS A 123 -2.57 10.00 -23.12
C LYS A 123 -2.06 11.36 -22.65
N ARG A 124 -2.05 12.33 -23.57
CA ARG A 124 -1.79 13.73 -23.26
C ARG A 124 -3.11 14.43 -22.96
N LEU A 125 -3.16 15.17 -21.85
CA LEU A 125 -4.30 15.94 -21.38
C LEU A 125 -3.80 17.37 -21.14
N GLY A 126 -3.88 18.22 -22.17
CA GLY A 126 -3.27 19.55 -22.13
C GLY A 126 -1.75 19.48 -21.90
N LYS A 127 -1.29 20.07 -20.78
CA LYS A 127 0.11 20.00 -20.32
C LYS A 127 0.45 18.68 -19.61
N PHE A 128 -0.55 17.92 -19.18
CA PHE A 128 -0.36 16.69 -18.43
C PHE A 128 -0.15 15.49 -19.35
N THR A 129 0.59 14.50 -18.85
CA THR A 129 0.70 13.19 -19.46
C THR A 129 0.31 12.15 -18.43
N ILE A 130 -0.63 11.28 -18.79
CA ILE A 130 -1.02 10.12 -17.98
C ILE A 130 -0.70 8.83 -18.73
N GLY A 131 -0.53 7.74 -18.01
CA GLY A 131 -0.39 6.41 -18.61
C GLY A 131 -0.45 5.29 -17.58
N LYS A 132 -0.38 4.06 -18.06
CA LYS A 132 -0.28 2.87 -17.22
C LYS A 132 1.08 2.87 -16.51
N PRO A 133 1.15 2.82 -15.17
CA PRO A 133 2.44 2.68 -14.51
C PRO A 133 3.06 1.31 -14.85
N VAL A 134 4.36 1.27 -15.17
CA VAL A 134 5.08 0.01 -15.48
C VAL A 134 5.78 -0.59 -14.26
N GLU A 135 5.78 0.15 -13.17
CA GLU A 135 6.24 -0.28 -11.86
C GLU A 135 5.22 0.17 -10.82
N MET A 136 5.30 -0.40 -9.63
CA MET A 136 4.38 -0.02 -8.57
C MET A 136 4.55 1.46 -8.20
N ALA A 137 3.46 2.22 -8.27
CA ALA A 137 3.41 3.61 -7.84
C ALA A 137 2.84 3.68 -6.42
N PHE A 138 3.72 3.89 -5.44
CA PHE A 138 3.34 3.99 -4.04
C PHE A 138 2.71 5.36 -3.74
N GLY A 139 1.95 5.46 -2.65
CA GLY A 139 1.30 6.70 -2.23
C GLY A 139 -0.17 6.74 -2.63
N CYS A 140 -1.04 6.73 -1.62
CA CYS A 140 -2.49 6.87 -1.73
C CYS A 140 -2.99 8.27 -1.33
N TYR A 141 -2.08 9.24 -1.23
CA TYR A 141 -2.34 10.55 -0.63
C TYR A 141 -3.06 11.54 -1.57
N GLY A 142 -3.25 11.18 -2.84
CA GLY A 142 -3.95 12.03 -3.81
C GLY A 142 -4.30 11.30 -5.10
N TYR A 143 -5.57 11.02 -5.35
CA TYR A 143 -6.01 10.32 -6.56
C TYR A 143 -7.47 10.55 -6.91
N LEU A 144 -7.80 10.37 -8.19
CA LEU A 144 -9.17 10.24 -8.66
C LEU A 144 -9.60 8.79 -8.72
N ILE A 145 -10.84 8.52 -8.35
CA ILE A 145 -11.46 7.20 -8.48
C ILE A 145 -12.91 7.35 -8.91
N ASN A 146 -13.37 6.48 -9.79
CA ASN A 146 -14.79 6.37 -10.12
C ASN A 146 -15.46 5.22 -9.35
N TYR A 147 -16.79 5.22 -9.34
CA TYR A 147 -17.58 4.19 -8.66
C TYR A 147 -17.13 2.76 -8.98
N LYS A 148 -16.83 2.46 -10.24
CA LYS A 148 -16.40 1.13 -10.70
C LYS A 148 -15.07 0.73 -10.05
N GLY A 149 -14.10 1.64 -10.05
CA GLY A 149 -12.81 1.43 -9.36
C GLY A 149 -12.99 1.21 -7.86
N ALA A 150 -13.84 2.02 -7.21
CA ALA A 150 -14.10 1.92 -5.78
C ALA A 150 -14.70 0.56 -5.39
N ARG A 151 -15.66 0.04 -6.17
CA ARG A 151 -16.25 -1.29 -5.94
C ARG A 151 -15.24 -2.42 -6.14
N LYS A 152 -14.36 -2.32 -7.14
CA LYS A 152 -13.26 -3.29 -7.32
C LYS A 152 -12.29 -3.29 -6.14
N LEU A 153 -11.91 -2.11 -5.65
CA LEU A 153 -11.00 -2.00 -4.50
C LEU A 153 -11.61 -2.48 -3.20
N ILE A 154 -12.91 -2.24 -2.94
CA ILE A 154 -13.60 -2.83 -1.77
C ILE A 154 -13.49 -4.35 -1.80
N ASN A 155 -13.69 -4.96 -2.96
CA ASN A 155 -13.63 -6.41 -3.11
C ASN A 155 -12.20 -6.94 -2.96
N ALA A 156 -11.23 -6.28 -3.61
CA ALA A 156 -9.82 -6.67 -3.57
C ALA A 156 -9.21 -6.53 -2.16
N ALA A 157 -9.48 -5.41 -1.48
CA ALA A 157 -8.92 -5.08 -0.17
C ALA A 157 -9.78 -5.61 1.00
N LYS A 158 -10.79 -6.45 0.74
CA LYS A 158 -11.70 -6.97 1.78
C LYS A 158 -10.97 -7.66 2.94
N LYS A 159 -9.86 -8.35 2.65
CA LYS A 159 -9.04 -9.04 3.66
C LYS A 159 -7.88 -8.22 4.21
N MET A 160 -7.58 -7.06 3.60
CA MET A 160 -6.42 -6.23 3.93
C MET A 160 -5.14 -7.05 3.99
N ASP A 161 -4.80 -7.71 2.88
CA ASP A 161 -3.60 -8.55 2.80
C ASP A 161 -2.30 -7.74 2.69
N ALA A 162 -2.44 -6.46 2.32
CA ALA A 162 -1.39 -5.46 2.21
C ALA A 162 -1.96 -4.07 2.55
N PRO A 163 -1.10 -3.04 2.73
CA PRO A 163 -1.57 -1.66 2.85
C PRO A 163 -2.35 -1.21 1.61
N ILE A 164 -3.24 -0.23 1.74
CA ILE A 164 -4.19 0.12 0.66
C ILE A 164 -3.48 0.62 -0.62
N ASP A 165 -2.33 1.28 -0.49
CA ASP A 165 -1.50 1.73 -1.62
C ASP A 165 -0.91 0.56 -2.43
N HIS A 166 -0.84 -0.65 -1.87
CA HIS A 166 -0.53 -1.87 -2.62
C HIS A 166 -1.64 -2.32 -3.55
N TYR A 167 -2.88 -1.96 -3.28
CA TYR A 167 -4.02 -2.24 -4.17
C TYR A 167 -4.20 -1.13 -5.20
N THR A 168 -3.98 0.14 -4.83
CA THR A 168 -4.14 1.28 -5.74
C THR A 168 -2.92 1.51 -6.64
N GLY A 169 -1.74 1.03 -6.23
CA GLY A 169 -0.47 1.25 -6.93
C GLY A 169 -0.14 0.22 -8.03
N VAL A 170 -1.02 -0.77 -8.25
CA VAL A 170 -0.84 -1.82 -9.27
C VAL A 170 -2.09 -1.96 -10.15
N SER A 171 -1.91 -2.46 -11.37
CA SER A 171 -3.00 -2.59 -12.35
C SER A 171 -3.82 -3.88 -12.20
N ASP A 172 -3.45 -4.76 -11.27
CA ASP A 172 -4.09 -6.05 -11.04
C ASP A 172 -5.55 -5.95 -10.55
N PHE A 173 -5.89 -4.86 -9.85
CA PHE A 173 -7.20 -4.72 -9.19
C PHE A 173 -8.10 -3.66 -9.83
N VAL A 174 -7.51 -2.64 -10.44
CA VAL A 174 -8.21 -1.53 -11.07
C VAL A 174 -7.52 -1.13 -12.36
N ASN A 175 -8.27 -0.56 -13.29
CA ASN A 175 -7.72 0.02 -14.50
C ASN A 175 -7.00 1.34 -14.18
N LEU A 176 -5.76 1.18 -13.70
CA LEU A 176 -4.93 2.21 -13.10
C LEU A 176 -4.25 3.11 -14.13
N TYR A 177 -4.31 4.41 -13.93
CA TYR A 177 -3.46 5.39 -14.60
C TYR A 177 -2.69 6.18 -13.55
N ALA A 178 -1.53 6.70 -13.92
CA ALA A 178 -0.77 7.63 -13.10
C ALA A 178 -0.39 8.85 -13.95
N ILE A 179 -0.43 10.03 -13.35
CA ILE A 179 0.18 11.21 -13.94
C ILE A 179 1.69 11.06 -13.94
N LYS A 180 2.35 11.37 -15.06
CA LYS A 180 3.81 11.23 -15.19
C LYS A 180 4.54 12.06 -14.12
N HIS A 181 4.11 13.30 -13.94
CA HIS A 181 4.64 14.24 -12.94
C HIS A 181 3.54 14.50 -11.91
N PRO A 182 3.69 14.05 -10.65
CA PRO A 182 2.72 14.30 -9.59
C PRO A 182 2.38 15.79 -9.47
N ILE A 183 1.11 16.07 -9.20
CA ILE A 183 0.59 17.42 -8.92
C ILE A 183 0.06 17.55 -7.48
N ILE A 184 0.06 16.43 -6.76
CA ILE A 184 -0.09 16.37 -5.31
C ILE A 184 1.21 15.79 -4.77
N HIS A 185 1.75 16.39 -3.71
CA HIS A 185 3.03 16.00 -3.12
C HIS A 185 2.88 15.87 -1.61
N PHE A 186 3.67 15.01 -0.98
CA PHE A 186 3.85 15.10 0.47
C PHE A 186 4.52 16.43 0.84
N SER A 187 4.09 17.03 1.94
CA SER A 187 4.84 18.15 2.53
C SER A 187 6.22 17.67 2.99
N LYS A 188 7.27 18.42 2.62
CA LYS A 188 8.65 18.05 2.94
C LYS A 188 8.90 18.03 4.45
N GLU A 189 8.22 18.88 5.23
CA GLU A 189 8.33 18.85 6.69
C GLU A 189 7.80 17.54 7.31
N LEU A 190 6.76 16.94 6.73
CA LEU A 190 6.15 15.70 7.25
C LEU A 190 6.86 14.42 6.77
N THR A 191 7.65 14.48 5.69
CA THR A 191 8.47 13.32 5.25
C THR A 191 9.50 12.87 6.27
N VAL A 192 9.95 13.77 7.15
CA VAL A 192 10.92 13.46 8.22
C VAL A 192 10.25 12.71 9.39
N TYR A 193 8.93 12.81 9.54
CA TYR A 193 8.18 12.34 10.72
C TYR A 193 6.92 11.53 10.36
N SER A 194 6.97 10.67 9.34
CA SER A 194 5.84 9.77 9.06
C SER A 194 5.73 8.72 10.17
N ASN A 195 4.70 8.86 11.02
CA ASN A 195 4.39 7.89 12.08
C ASN A 195 4.25 6.47 11.52
N ILE A 196 3.62 6.34 10.35
CA ILE A 196 3.48 5.05 9.67
C ILE A 196 4.85 4.51 9.26
N ALA A 197 5.78 5.31 8.76
CA ALA A 197 7.12 4.83 8.40
C ALA A 197 7.87 4.25 9.60
N VAL A 198 7.81 4.91 10.77
CA VAL A 198 8.41 4.42 12.01
C VAL A 198 7.72 3.12 12.46
N GLU A 199 6.39 3.07 12.45
CA GLU A 199 5.64 1.86 12.78
C GLU A 199 6.01 0.68 11.87
N ARG A 200 6.23 0.93 10.56
CA ARG A 200 6.62 -0.10 9.59
C ARG A 200 7.98 -0.72 9.93
N GLU A 201 8.95 0.10 10.34
CA GLU A 201 10.27 -0.37 10.75
C GLU A 201 10.16 -1.24 12.02
N LEU A 202 9.42 -0.77 13.02
CA LEU A 202 9.20 -1.49 14.27
C LEU A 202 8.51 -2.85 14.04
N VAL A 203 7.43 -2.88 13.26
CA VAL A 203 6.70 -4.12 12.94
C VAL A 203 7.56 -5.09 12.14
N SER A 204 8.37 -4.59 11.20
CA SER A 204 9.29 -5.42 10.42
C SER A 204 10.38 -6.04 11.29
N ALA A 205 10.96 -5.27 12.21
CA ALA A 205 11.94 -5.75 13.17
C ALA A 205 11.36 -6.82 14.12
N GLN A 206 10.14 -6.59 14.64
CA GLN A 206 9.43 -7.55 15.48
C GLN A 206 9.10 -8.84 14.72
N ALA A 207 8.63 -8.75 13.48
CA ALA A 207 8.35 -9.92 12.64
C ALA A 207 9.62 -10.73 12.37
N THR A 208 10.74 -10.05 12.10
CA THR A 208 12.05 -10.67 11.91
C THR A 208 12.48 -11.45 13.16
N LYS A 209 12.43 -10.80 14.34
CA LYS A 209 12.80 -11.41 15.62
C LYS A 209 11.90 -12.60 15.97
N ALA A 210 10.60 -12.52 15.70
CA ALA A 210 9.66 -13.62 15.93
C ALA A 210 9.98 -14.84 15.05
N LEU A 211 10.34 -14.61 13.77
CA LEU A 211 10.76 -15.67 12.86
C LEU A 211 12.08 -16.31 13.29
N GLU A 212 13.06 -15.51 13.71
CA GLU A 212 14.34 -15.99 14.25
C GLU A 212 14.12 -16.85 15.51
N ASN A 213 13.29 -16.38 16.45
CA ASN A 213 12.93 -17.14 17.66
C ASN A 213 12.24 -18.47 17.33
N LYS A 214 11.31 -18.46 16.36
CA LYS A 214 10.62 -19.69 15.92
C LYS A 214 11.59 -20.68 15.26
N ALA A 215 12.53 -20.19 14.44
CA ALA A 215 13.57 -21.01 13.85
C ALA A 215 14.48 -21.63 14.92
N PHE A 216 14.88 -20.83 15.91
CA PHE A 216 15.70 -21.27 17.03
C PHE A 216 14.98 -22.28 17.94
N SER A 217 13.70 -22.09 18.22
CA SER A 217 12.89 -23.08 18.98
C SER A 217 12.82 -24.42 18.25
N LYS A 218 12.53 -24.40 16.95
CA LYS A 218 12.55 -25.62 16.12
C LYS A 218 13.92 -26.28 16.07
N PHE A 219 15.00 -25.48 16.07
CA PHE A 219 16.36 -26.00 16.14
C PHE A 219 16.61 -26.70 17.50
N LYS A 220 16.20 -26.08 18.61
CA LYS A 220 16.29 -26.70 19.94
C LYS A 220 15.52 -28.03 20.02
N GLU A 221 14.30 -28.08 19.49
CA GLU A 221 13.52 -29.32 19.40
C GLU A 221 14.22 -30.37 18.53
N PHE A 222 14.77 -29.96 17.38
CA PHE A 222 15.54 -30.83 16.51
C PHE A 222 16.75 -31.43 17.24
N VAL A 223 17.54 -30.62 17.94
CA VAL A 223 18.71 -31.06 18.71
C VAL A 223 18.28 -32.01 19.83
N LYS A 224 17.24 -31.69 20.60
CA LYS A 224 16.68 -32.59 21.63
C LYS A 224 16.25 -33.93 21.04
N SER A 225 15.56 -33.92 19.90
CA SER A 225 15.12 -35.13 19.19
C SER A 225 16.25 -35.92 18.53
N SER A 226 17.48 -35.43 18.59
CA SER A 226 18.62 -35.98 17.88
C SER A 226 19.60 -36.75 18.79
N PHE A 227 19.44 -36.68 20.11
CA PHE A 227 20.33 -37.31 21.10
C PHE A 227 20.34 -38.85 21.08
N PHE A 228 19.43 -39.51 20.37
CA PHE A 228 19.34 -40.98 20.31
C PHE A 228 19.85 -41.61 18.99
N TYR A 229 20.58 -40.87 18.15
CA TYR A 229 20.96 -41.31 16.80
C TYR A 229 22.47 -41.53 16.63
N HIS A 230 22.83 -42.58 15.88
CA HIS A 230 24.21 -42.81 15.40
C HIS A 230 24.73 -41.58 14.61
N PRO A 231 26.03 -41.21 14.70
CA PRO A 231 26.59 -39.97 14.12
C PRO A 231 26.23 -39.69 12.66
N ILE A 232 26.25 -40.73 11.81
CA ILE A 232 25.90 -40.62 10.38
C ILE A 232 24.42 -40.24 10.19
N ARG A 233 23.51 -40.80 10.99
CA ARG A 233 22.07 -40.49 10.93
C ARG A 233 21.78 -39.07 11.42
N PHE A 234 22.55 -38.58 12.40
CA PHE A 234 22.51 -37.18 12.83
C PHE A 234 22.90 -36.23 11.70
N LEU A 235 24.02 -36.51 11.01
CA LEU A 235 24.51 -35.68 9.90
C LEU A 235 23.48 -35.57 8.76
N ILE A 236 22.88 -36.69 8.35
CA ILE A 236 21.82 -36.70 7.32
C ILE A 236 20.60 -35.86 7.74
N ARG A 237 20.18 -35.98 9.01
CA ARG A 237 19.05 -35.20 9.56
C ARG A 237 19.38 -33.70 9.64
N LEU A 238 20.62 -33.35 10.01
CA LEU A 238 21.08 -31.96 10.06
C LEU A 238 21.10 -31.34 8.67
N VAL A 239 21.65 -32.03 7.66
CA VAL A 239 21.63 -31.57 6.27
C VAL A 239 20.19 -31.35 5.77
N ARG A 240 19.28 -32.29 6.05
CA ARG A 240 17.84 -32.15 5.70
C ARG A 240 17.17 -30.98 6.43
N TRP A 241 17.52 -30.75 7.69
CA TRP A 241 16.99 -29.62 8.46
C TRP A 241 17.50 -28.28 7.93
N CYS A 242 18.80 -28.19 7.58
CA CYS A 242 19.39 -27.01 6.97
C CYS A 242 18.74 -26.70 5.61
N THR A 243 18.58 -27.70 4.74
CA THR A 243 17.93 -27.51 3.43
C THR A 243 16.46 -27.13 3.55
N GLY A 244 15.73 -27.69 4.53
CA GLY A 244 14.35 -27.30 4.83
C GLY A 244 14.21 -25.86 5.36
N ASN A 245 15.16 -25.38 6.17
CA ASN A 245 15.13 -24.04 6.75
C ASN A 245 15.72 -22.93 5.86
N LEU A 246 16.31 -23.25 4.71
CA LEU A 246 16.67 -22.26 3.69
C LEU A 246 15.48 -21.38 3.30
N ARG A 247 14.25 -21.90 3.36
CA ARG A 247 13.02 -21.13 3.13
C ARG A 247 12.80 -20.06 4.22
N THR A 248 13.01 -20.40 5.49
CA THR A 248 12.89 -19.46 6.62
C THR A 248 13.95 -18.37 6.55
N LEU A 249 15.20 -18.71 6.19
CA LEU A 249 16.28 -17.74 6.01
C LEU A 249 16.03 -16.79 4.83
N LYS A 250 15.47 -17.30 3.72
CA LYS A 250 15.02 -16.45 2.60
C LYS A 250 13.91 -15.49 3.01
N ILE A 251 12.97 -15.93 3.85
CA ILE A 251 11.92 -15.08 4.40
C ILE A 251 12.52 -14.01 5.31
N ILE A 252 13.40 -14.36 6.26
CA ILE A 252 14.09 -13.41 7.16
C ILE A 252 14.84 -12.34 6.34
N ARG A 253 15.55 -12.73 5.28
CA ARG A 253 16.22 -11.79 4.37
C ARG A 253 15.27 -10.87 3.61
N SER A 254 13.99 -11.23 3.44
CA SER A 254 13.00 -10.36 2.78
C SER A 254 12.42 -9.27 3.68
N TYR A 255 12.68 -9.33 5.00
CA TYR A 255 12.30 -8.30 5.97
C TYR A 255 13.43 -7.30 6.29
N ARG A 256 14.66 -7.56 5.81
CA ARG A 256 15.82 -6.67 5.92
C ARG A 256 15.98 -5.87 4.63
#